data_AF-A0A1V9YEK8-F1
#
_entry.id   AF-A0A1V9YEK8-F1
#
_cell.length_a   1.000
_cell.length_b   1.000
_cell.length_c   1.000
_cell.angle_alpha   90.00
_cell.angle_beta   90.00
_cell.angle_gamma   90.00
#
_symmetry.space_group_name_H-M   'P 1'
#
loop_
_entity.id
_entity.type
_entity.pdbx_description
1 polymer ?
#
loop_
_entity_poly.entity_id
_entity_poly.type
_entity_poly.pdbx_seq_one_letter_code
_entity_poly.pdbx_strand_id
1 'polypeptide(L)'
;MTSICRYDYCVRFAKQIGLCLTHFRWVYPAAGGNCPSSALASPIDSTTTDSKFKLKYRNRKCRSDNCFSYARSGGFCTRHGGGRKCKYANCATASQTGGFCRLHGGGSRCRIKVCARIARIGGLCLQHSRSRLKTEPLLQPLHKLHVSPSR
;
A
#
# COMPACT_ATOMS: atom_id res chain seq x y z
N MET A 1 7.22 27.45 14.86
CA MET A 1 6.91 26.90 16.21
C MET A 1 5.60 26.14 16.12
N THR A 2 5.62 24.81 16.20
CA THR A 2 4.40 23.97 16.14
C THR A 2 3.68 24.03 17.48
N SER A 3 2.57 24.77 17.55
CA SER A 3 1.76 24.87 18.77
C SER A 3 0.85 23.65 18.94
N ILE A 4 0.61 23.28 20.19
CA ILE A 4 -0.34 22.21 20.56
C ILE A 4 -1.76 22.78 20.54
N CYS A 5 -2.75 21.92 20.27
CA CYS A 5 -4.17 22.26 20.28
C CYS A 5 -4.59 22.85 21.64
N ARG A 6 -5.32 23.97 21.61
CA ARG A 6 -5.80 24.71 22.79
C ARG A 6 -6.91 24.02 23.60
N TYR A 7 -7.45 22.90 23.11
CA TYR A 7 -8.52 22.16 23.79
C TYR A 7 -7.94 21.33 24.93
N ASP A 8 -8.66 21.29 26.05
CA ASP A 8 -8.18 20.67 27.29
C ASP A 8 -7.81 19.19 27.06
N TYR A 9 -6.63 18.79 27.55
CA TYR A 9 -6.02 17.47 27.36
C TYR A 9 -5.78 17.01 25.89
N CYS A 10 -5.81 17.92 24.91
CA CYS A 10 -5.53 17.57 23.51
C CYS A 10 -4.04 17.72 23.15
N VAL A 11 -3.35 16.59 22.96
CA VAL A 11 -1.92 16.57 22.58
C VAL A 11 -1.67 16.69 21.06
N ARG A 12 -2.71 16.92 20.24
CA ARG A 12 -2.56 17.02 18.78
C ARG A 12 -2.04 18.41 18.38
N PHE A 13 -1.30 18.49 17.29
CA PHE A 13 -0.84 19.77 16.76
C PHE A 13 -2.01 20.66 16.32
N ALA A 14 -1.91 21.94 16.65
CA ALA A 14 -2.79 22.97 16.14
C ALA A 14 -2.52 23.16 14.64
N LYS A 15 -3.55 22.99 13.82
CA LYS A 15 -3.46 23.17 12.37
C LYS A 15 -4.26 24.39 11.89
N GLN A 16 -5.28 24.80 12.65
CA GLN A 16 -6.13 25.91 12.28
C GLN A 16 -6.58 26.67 13.53
N ILE A 17 -6.26 27.97 13.60
CA ILE A 17 -6.65 28.89 14.69
C ILE A 17 -6.38 28.31 16.10
N GLY A 18 -5.18 27.73 16.31
CA GLY A 18 -4.81 27.17 17.62
C GLY A 18 -5.51 25.86 18.00
N LEU A 19 -6.29 25.25 17.11
CA LEU A 19 -7.00 23.98 17.33
C LEU A 19 -6.53 22.89 16.35
N CYS A 20 -6.67 21.63 16.77
CA CYS A 20 -6.54 20.50 15.85
C CYS A 20 -7.76 20.44 14.92
N LEU A 21 -7.63 19.80 13.75
CA LEU A 21 -8.72 19.71 12.76
C LEU A 21 -10.03 19.11 13.32
N THR A 22 -9.95 18.21 14.29
CA THR A 22 -11.13 17.59 14.91
C THR A 22 -11.85 18.60 15.81
N HIS A 23 -11.14 19.33 16.65
CA HIS A 23 -11.76 20.34 17.51
C HIS A 23 -12.18 21.58 16.73
N PHE A 24 -11.47 21.97 15.67
CA PHE A 24 -11.88 23.06 14.80
C PHE A 24 -13.27 22.82 14.19
N ARG A 25 -13.54 21.59 13.71
CA ARG A 25 -14.84 21.20 13.13
C ARG A 25 -15.97 21.07 14.16
N TRP A 26 -15.63 20.88 15.43
CA TRP A 26 -16.58 20.82 16.53
C TRP A 26 -16.94 22.23 17.04
N VAL A 27 -15.96 23.12 17.18
CA VAL A 27 -16.15 24.50 17.65
C VAL A 27 -16.74 25.39 16.56
N TYR A 28 -16.37 25.18 15.30
CA TYR A 28 -16.86 25.92 14.13
C TYR A 28 -17.57 24.95 13.17
N PRO A 29 -18.77 24.44 13.53
CA PRO A 29 -19.60 23.75 12.57
C PRO A 29 -19.91 24.73 11.45
N ALA A 30 -19.49 24.41 10.24
CA ALA A 30 -19.69 25.27 9.09
C ALA A 30 -21.19 25.58 8.95
N ALA A 31 -21.56 26.83 9.23
CA ALA A 31 -22.83 27.38 8.80
C ALA A 31 -22.80 27.37 7.26
N GLY A 32 -23.47 26.37 6.67
CA GLY A 32 -23.67 26.28 5.22
C GLY A 32 -23.55 24.86 4.69
N GLY A 33 -24.67 24.16 4.60
CA GLY A 33 -24.81 23.02 3.69
C GLY A 33 -25.56 21.81 4.23
N ASN A 34 -26.82 22.02 4.63
CA ASN A 34 -27.80 20.96 4.76
C ASN A 34 -27.95 20.31 3.37
N CYS A 35 -27.54 19.06 3.19
CA CYS A 35 -27.96 18.26 2.04
C CYS A 35 -29.32 17.64 2.39
N PRO A 36 -30.42 17.97 1.70
CA PRO A 36 -31.71 17.38 1.99
C PRO A 36 -31.68 15.90 1.59
N SER A 37 -31.81 15.02 2.59
CA SER A 37 -32.19 13.63 2.38
C SER A 37 -33.71 13.57 2.34
N SER A 38 -34.32 13.71 1.15
CA SER A 38 -35.73 13.35 0.95
C SER A 38 -36.04 12.92 -0.48
N ALA A 39 -36.59 11.70 -0.59
CA ALA A 39 -37.52 11.18 -1.62
C ALA A 39 -36.93 10.86 -3.02
N LEU A 40 -37.19 9.72 -3.68
CA LEU A 40 -38.22 8.68 -3.53
C LEU A 40 -37.63 7.26 -3.61
N ALA A 41 -38.16 6.36 -2.78
CA ALA A 41 -38.07 4.92 -3.01
C ALA A 41 -39.09 4.51 -4.09
N SER A 42 -38.63 3.82 -5.13
CA SER A 42 -39.49 3.06 -6.05
C SER A 42 -39.40 1.57 -5.71
N PRO A 43 -40.49 0.79 -5.82
CA PRO A 43 -40.44 -0.66 -5.64
C PRO A 43 -39.84 -1.31 -6.90
N ILE A 44 -38.61 -1.81 -6.79
CA ILE A 44 -38.01 -2.67 -7.81
C ILE A 44 -38.01 -4.11 -7.32
N ASP A 45 -39.01 -4.84 -7.80
CA ASP A 45 -39.04 -6.29 -7.84
C ASP A 45 -37.74 -6.80 -8.49
N SER A 46 -37.04 -7.71 -7.81
CA SER A 46 -35.68 -8.13 -8.19
C SER A 46 -35.60 -9.64 -8.37
N THR A 47 -36.33 -10.15 -9.35
CA THR A 47 -36.11 -11.48 -9.90
C THR A 47 -35.17 -11.37 -11.10
N THR A 48 -33.98 -11.99 -10.97
CA THR A 48 -33.10 -12.49 -12.05
C THR A 48 -32.49 -11.50 -13.06
N THR A 49 -31.17 -11.23 -12.94
CA THR A 49 -30.07 -11.59 -13.89
C THR A 49 -28.89 -10.60 -13.87
N ASP A 50 -27.68 -11.16 -13.97
CA ASP A 50 -26.33 -10.59 -14.16
C ASP A 50 -26.13 -9.07 -13.95
N SER A 51 -25.52 -8.69 -12.81
CA SER A 51 -25.09 -7.30 -12.54
C SER A 51 -23.64 -7.25 -12.06
N LYS A 52 -22.74 -7.20 -13.05
CA LYS A 52 -21.27 -7.19 -12.99
C LYS A 52 -20.57 -6.07 -12.20
N PHE A 53 -21.26 -5.19 -11.46
CA PHE A 53 -20.61 -4.03 -10.81
C PHE A 53 -21.15 -3.67 -9.41
N LYS A 54 -21.48 -4.68 -8.58
CA LYS A 54 -21.95 -4.44 -7.20
C LYS A 54 -20.79 -4.09 -6.25
N LEU A 55 -20.59 -2.78 -6.09
CA LEU A 55 -19.92 -2.04 -5.01
C LEU A 55 -18.47 -2.41 -4.70
N LYS A 56 -17.61 -1.45 -5.02
CA LYS A 56 -16.19 -1.25 -4.70
C LYS A 56 -15.91 -1.44 -3.20
N TYR A 57 -15.85 -2.71 -2.81
CA TYR A 57 -15.41 -3.32 -1.55
C TYR A 57 -14.49 -2.42 -0.70
N ARG A 58 -15.08 -1.55 0.12
CA ARG A 58 -14.42 -0.95 1.28
C ARG A 58 -15.18 -1.44 2.49
N ASN A 59 -14.56 -2.37 3.24
CA ASN A 59 -14.92 -2.77 4.61
C ASN A 59 -15.86 -3.97 4.83
N ARG A 60 -15.81 -5.04 4.03
CA ARG A 60 -16.44 -6.32 4.47
C ARG A 60 -15.53 -7.09 5.43
N LYS A 61 -16.10 -7.63 6.51
CA LYS A 61 -15.42 -8.49 7.50
C LYS A 61 -15.19 -9.89 6.93
N CYS A 62 -14.24 -10.61 7.51
CA CYS A 62 -13.99 -12.02 7.21
C CYS A 62 -15.17 -12.88 7.67
N ARG A 63 -15.62 -13.81 6.81
CA ARG A 63 -16.78 -14.69 7.07
C ARG A 63 -16.48 -15.82 8.06
N SER A 64 -15.22 -16.15 8.30
CA SER A 64 -14.81 -17.13 9.31
C SER A 64 -15.27 -16.71 10.71
N ASP A 65 -15.62 -17.70 11.53
CA ASP A 65 -16.03 -17.49 12.92
C ASP A 65 -14.98 -16.68 13.70
N ASN A 66 -15.49 -15.74 14.51
CA ASN A 66 -14.70 -14.89 15.39
C ASN A 66 -13.49 -14.17 14.75
N CYS A 67 -13.59 -13.77 13.47
CA CYS A 67 -12.52 -13.04 12.79
C CYS A 67 -12.88 -11.57 12.53
N PHE A 68 -12.19 -10.67 13.22
CA PHE A 68 -12.35 -9.22 13.06
C PHE A 68 -11.54 -8.64 11.89
N SER A 69 -10.80 -9.48 11.15
CA SER A 69 -10.04 -9.02 9.99
C SER A 69 -10.94 -8.69 8.82
N TYR A 70 -10.50 -7.76 7.98
CA TYR A 70 -11.18 -7.46 6.72
C TYR A 70 -10.96 -8.56 5.70
N ALA A 71 -12.02 -8.88 4.97
CA ALA A 71 -11.96 -9.80 3.86
C ALA A 71 -11.36 -9.14 2.61
N ARG A 72 -10.56 -9.90 1.86
CA ARG A 72 -9.89 -9.45 0.64
C ARG A 72 -10.58 -9.99 -0.60
N SER A 73 -10.77 -11.31 -0.64
CA SER A 73 -11.35 -12.03 -1.78
C SER A 73 -12.24 -13.15 -1.24
N GLY A 74 -13.32 -13.48 -1.93
CA GLY A 74 -14.20 -14.60 -1.56
C GLY A 74 -14.85 -14.49 -0.17
N GLY A 75 -14.88 -13.29 0.43
CA GLY A 75 -15.41 -13.10 1.79
C GLY A 75 -14.46 -13.51 2.92
N PHE A 76 -13.19 -13.82 2.63
CA PHE A 76 -12.20 -14.21 3.65
C PHE A 76 -11.01 -13.26 3.73
N CYS A 77 -10.33 -13.21 4.87
CA CYS A 77 -9.08 -12.48 5.06
C CYS A 77 -7.88 -13.29 4.53
N THR A 78 -6.68 -12.71 4.49
CA THR A 78 -5.47 -13.41 4.02
C THR A 78 -5.22 -14.73 4.77
N ARG A 79 -5.48 -14.78 6.08
CA ARG A 79 -5.27 -15.97 6.91
C ARG A 79 -6.31 -17.06 6.65
N HIS A 80 -7.53 -16.67 6.27
CA HIS A 80 -8.65 -17.60 6.05
C HIS A 80 -8.95 -17.84 4.56
N GLY A 81 -7.98 -17.63 3.67
CA GLY A 81 -8.10 -18.01 2.26
C GLY A 81 -8.50 -16.89 1.29
N GLY A 82 -8.60 -15.65 1.74
CA GLY A 82 -8.83 -14.49 0.87
C GLY A 82 -7.59 -13.99 0.11
N GLY A 83 -6.42 -14.56 0.40
CA GLY A 83 -5.17 -14.33 -0.32
C GLY A 83 -5.06 -15.24 -1.55
N ARG A 84 -4.39 -14.76 -2.60
CA ARG A 84 -4.06 -15.59 -3.77
C ARG A 84 -3.07 -16.67 -3.36
N LYS A 85 -3.30 -17.92 -3.76
CA LYS A 85 -2.38 -19.05 -3.53
C LYS A 85 -1.31 -19.09 -4.62
N CYS A 86 -0.18 -19.73 -4.29
CA CYS A 86 0.87 -20.00 -5.25
C CYS A 86 0.34 -20.87 -6.40
N LYS A 87 0.66 -20.51 -7.64
CA LYS A 87 0.29 -21.27 -8.84
C LYS A 87 1.07 -22.57 -9.02
N TYR A 88 2.18 -22.74 -8.29
CA TYR A 88 2.95 -23.97 -8.29
C TYR A 88 2.12 -25.15 -7.77
N ALA A 89 2.23 -26.30 -8.42
CA ALA A 89 1.47 -27.50 -8.08
C ALA A 89 1.65 -27.88 -6.60
N ASN A 90 0.55 -28.23 -5.93
CA ASN A 90 0.54 -28.63 -4.52
C ASN A 90 1.10 -27.60 -3.53
N CYS A 91 1.24 -26.33 -3.91
CA CYS A 91 1.71 -25.27 -3.01
C CYS A 91 0.54 -24.51 -2.37
N ALA A 92 0.27 -24.77 -1.09
CA ALA A 92 -0.76 -24.04 -0.33
C ALA A 92 -0.31 -22.64 0.16
N THR A 93 0.95 -22.26 -0.08
CA THR A 93 1.51 -20.99 0.38
C THR A 93 0.89 -19.79 -0.34
N ALA A 94 0.71 -18.68 0.37
CA ALA A 94 0.26 -17.43 -0.23
C ALA A 94 1.25 -16.92 -1.29
N SER A 95 0.70 -16.53 -2.44
CA SER A 95 1.47 -15.86 -3.49
C SER A 95 1.80 -14.43 -3.10
N GLN A 96 2.97 -13.96 -3.54
CA GLN A 96 3.36 -12.56 -3.49
C GLN A 96 3.03 -11.89 -4.82
N THR A 97 4.02 -11.68 -5.69
CA THR A 97 3.88 -11.16 -7.05
C THR A 97 3.93 -12.29 -8.07
N GLY A 98 3.37 -12.07 -9.27
CA GLY A 98 3.39 -13.05 -10.36
C GLY A 98 2.54 -14.30 -10.12
N GLY A 99 1.85 -14.41 -8.99
CA GLY A 99 1.09 -15.60 -8.62
C GLY A 99 1.94 -16.72 -7.99
N PHE A 100 3.18 -16.44 -7.61
CA PHE A 100 4.05 -17.42 -6.94
C PHE A 100 4.36 -17.01 -5.50
N CYS A 101 4.67 -17.99 -4.65
CA CYS A 101 5.15 -17.74 -3.28
C CYS A 101 6.64 -17.41 -3.28
N ARG A 102 7.18 -17.03 -2.12
CA ARG A 102 8.60 -16.66 -1.96
C ARG A 102 9.58 -17.72 -2.47
N LEU A 103 9.25 -19.00 -2.31
CA LEU A 103 10.09 -20.12 -2.72
C LEU A 103 9.97 -20.41 -4.22
N HIS A 104 8.78 -20.21 -4.79
CA HIS A 104 8.51 -20.48 -6.21
C HIS A 104 8.66 -19.24 -7.11
N GLY A 105 9.44 -18.24 -6.70
CA GLY A 105 9.76 -17.07 -7.53
C GLY A 105 8.85 -15.84 -7.35
N GLY A 106 8.02 -15.83 -6.30
CA GLY A 106 7.24 -14.67 -5.90
C GLY A 106 8.08 -13.62 -5.17
N GLY A 107 7.79 -12.35 -5.46
CA GLY A 107 8.51 -11.19 -4.96
C GLY A 107 9.34 -10.52 -6.06
N SER A 108 9.66 -9.24 -5.91
CA SER A 108 10.57 -8.56 -6.84
C SER A 108 12.02 -8.92 -6.54
N ARG A 109 12.84 -9.13 -7.57
CA ARG A 109 14.29 -9.30 -7.39
C ARG A 109 14.97 -7.96 -7.16
N CYS A 110 16.13 -8.02 -6.51
CA CYS A 110 16.99 -6.86 -6.36
C CYS A 110 17.33 -6.29 -7.75
N ARG A 111 17.24 -4.97 -7.90
CA ARG A 111 17.56 -4.26 -9.16
C ARG A 111 19.02 -4.38 -9.58
N ILE A 112 19.91 -4.83 -8.69
CA ILE A 112 21.32 -5.05 -9.00
C ILE A 112 21.44 -6.35 -9.80
N LYS A 113 21.96 -6.26 -11.04
CA LYS A 113 21.99 -7.36 -12.03
C LYS A 113 22.58 -8.67 -11.49
N VAL A 114 23.60 -8.58 -10.64
CA VAL A 114 24.30 -9.75 -10.05
C VAL A 114 23.68 -10.26 -8.75
N CYS A 115 22.50 -9.77 -8.36
CA CYS A 115 21.88 -10.10 -7.08
C CYS A 115 20.60 -10.91 -7.23
N ALA A 116 20.65 -12.20 -6.90
CA ALA A 116 19.49 -13.09 -6.91
C ALA A 116 18.52 -12.88 -5.72
N ARG A 117 18.88 -12.02 -4.76
CA ARG A 117 18.07 -11.80 -3.55
C ARG A 117 16.81 -11.00 -3.84
N ILE A 118 15.81 -11.22 -3.01
CA ILE A 118 14.52 -10.54 -3.07
C ILE A 118 14.68 -9.09 -2.58
N ALA A 119 14.12 -8.16 -3.35
CA ALA A 119 14.02 -6.77 -2.98
C ALA A 119 13.06 -6.58 -1.80
N ARG A 120 13.45 -5.76 -0.84
CA ARG A 120 12.63 -5.39 0.32
C ARG A 120 12.16 -3.94 0.24
N ILE A 121 13.04 -3.03 -0.14
CA ILE A 121 12.78 -1.59 -0.11
C ILE A 121 13.33 -0.96 -1.39
N GLY A 122 12.50 -0.17 -2.08
CA GLY A 122 12.94 0.59 -3.27
C GLY A 122 13.48 -0.27 -4.43
N GLY A 123 13.07 -1.55 -4.52
CA GLY A 123 13.61 -2.49 -5.51
C GLY A 123 15.00 -3.03 -5.17
N LEU A 124 15.53 -2.81 -3.97
CA LEU A 124 16.82 -3.34 -3.51
C LEU A 124 16.63 -4.34 -2.37
N CYS A 125 17.50 -5.35 -2.30
CA CYS A 125 17.57 -6.27 -1.17
C CYS A 125 18.13 -5.57 0.09
N LEU A 126 18.00 -6.16 1.28
CA LEU A 126 18.42 -5.52 2.53
C LEU A 126 19.89 -5.09 2.58
N GLN A 127 20.80 -5.84 1.96
CA GLN A 127 22.19 -5.44 1.88
C GLN A 127 22.36 -4.24 0.95
N HIS A 128 21.82 -4.29 -0.26
CA HIS A 128 21.95 -3.21 -1.23
C HIS A 128 21.12 -1.95 -0.87
N SER A 129 20.05 -2.09 -0.09
CA SER A 129 19.26 -0.95 0.39
C SER A 129 19.96 -0.20 1.52
N ARG A 130 20.85 -0.87 2.27
CA ARG A 130 21.68 -0.26 3.32
C ARG A 130 22.95 0.36 2.72
N SER A 131 23.46 -0.20 1.62
CA SER A 131 24.64 0.30 0.90
C SER A 131 24.36 1.51 -0.02
N ARG A 132 23.22 2.20 0.12
CA ARG A 132 22.80 3.33 -0.72
C ARG A 132 23.69 4.60 -0.62
N LEU A 133 24.93 4.46 -0.16
CA LEU A 133 25.94 5.52 -0.14
C LEU A 133 27.03 5.35 -1.22
N LYS A 134 27.15 4.23 -1.93
CA LYS A 134 28.13 4.10 -3.01
C LYS A 134 27.60 3.21 -4.14
N THR A 135 26.98 3.83 -5.13
CA THR A 135 26.84 3.21 -6.46
C THR A 135 27.47 4.18 -7.44
N GLU A 136 28.80 4.34 -7.35
CA GLU A 136 29.56 4.84 -8.48
C GLU A 136 29.72 3.67 -9.45
N PRO A 137 29.24 3.80 -10.71
CA PRO A 137 29.43 2.78 -11.72
C PRO A 137 30.88 2.84 -12.20
N LEU A 138 31.77 2.02 -11.64
CA LEU A 138 33.09 1.83 -12.24
C LEU A 138 32.98 0.93 -13.47
N LEU A 139 32.48 1.51 -14.57
CA LEU A 139 32.95 1.18 -15.90
C LEU A 139 33.79 2.35 -16.44
N GLN A 140 35.10 2.23 -16.15
CA GLN A 140 36.28 2.67 -16.92
C GLN A 140 36.57 4.18 -17.04
N PRO A 141 37.85 4.59 -17.08
CA PRO A 141 38.69 4.42 -18.27
C PRO A 141 39.98 3.64 -18.00
N LEU A 142 40.32 2.71 -18.89
CA LEU A 142 41.69 2.23 -19.00
C LEU A 142 42.59 3.44 -19.33
N HIS A 143 43.61 3.61 -18.51
CA HIS A 143 44.77 4.43 -18.79
C HIS A 143 45.24 4.20 -20.24
N LYS A 144 45.25 5.24 -21.07
CA LYS A 144 46.23 5.33 -22.14
C LYS A 144 47.04 6.58 -21.85
N LEU A 145 48.29 6.31 -21.49
CA LEU A 145 49.35 7.28 -21.29
C LEU A 145 49.39 8.22 -22.50
N HIS A 146 49.35 9.52 -22.24
CA HIS A 146 49.76 10.52 -23.22
C HIS A 146 51.25 10.30 -23.47
N VAL A 147 51.59 9.73 -24.63
CA VAL A 147 52.93 9.84 -25.20
C VAL A 147 52.92 11.13 -26.01
N SER A 148 53.60 12.14 -25.48
CA SER A 148 53.92 13.36 -26.22
C SER A 148 54.77 13.00 -27.44
N PRO A 149 54.49 13.53 -28.65
CA PRO A 149 55.42 13.42 -29.75
C PRO A 149 56.61 14.36 -29.50
N SER A 150 57.81 13.79 -29.48
CA SER A 150 59.05 14.55 -29.54
C SER A 150 59.37 14.88 -30.99
N ARG A 151 59.38 16.19 -31.27
CA ARG A 151 59.96 16.90 -32.42
C ARG A 151 59.06 17.17 -33.62
#